data_AF-A0A8H5D997-F1
#
_entry.id   AF-A0A8H5D997-F1
#
_cell.length_a   1.000
_cell.length_b   1.000
_cell.length_c   1.000
_cell.angle_alpha   90.00
_cell.angle_beta   90.00
_cell.angle_gamma   90.00
#
_symmetry.space_group_name_H-M   'P 1'
#
loop_
_entity.id
_entity.type
_entity.pdbx_description
1 polymer ?
#
loop_
_entity_poly.entity_id
_entity_poly.type
_entity_poly.pdbx_seq_one_letter_code
_entity_poly.pdbx_strand_id
1 'polypeptide(L)'
;MSLTKAFLLFLSFVVSVHALATPHVHRAIHHRALAARVPSPAPVDIPATPVKRRQNGKRCRPRSSAVTSSPETTKAPSYAAPRPTTTHEAPSPTTTHKAPSPTTTHKPSPTTSKEAPPATTKKPSPPPSSNLPSYMTGTQTGEGTFYATGLGACGITNKDTDYIAAVSHLMFDSFPDYNGANPNHNPICGRKVTANYKGKSVTVAITDRCTGCAITDLDFSPSAFNQLADFSLGRLQGVKWTWD
;
A
#
# COMPACT_ATOMS: atom_id res chain seq x y z
N MET A 1 -12.94 -17.56 67.24
CA MET A 1 -12.53 -17.04 65.91
C MET A 1 -11.08 -16.55 65.95
N SER A 2 -10.07 -17.43 65.93
CA SER A 2 -8.67 -16.97 65.78
C SER A 2 -7.67 -18.12 65.55
N LEU A 3 -7.82 -18.87 64.46
CA LEU A 3 -6.74 -19.78 64.00
C LEU A 3 -6.46 -19.69 62.50
N THR A 4 -7.36 -19.11 61.70
CA THR A 4 -7.18 -18.98 60.25
C THR A 4 -6.38 -17.75 59.82
N LYS A 5 -6.20 -16.74 60.67
CA LYS A 5 -5.42 -15.54 60.35
C LYS A 5 -3.90 -15.68 60.60
N ALA A 6 -3.47 -16.67 61.39
CA ALA A 6 -2.04 -16.89 61.65
C ALA A 6 -1.32 -17.62 60.49
N PHE A 7 -2.05 -18.45 59.73
CA PHE A 7 -1.47 -19.19 58.60
C PHE A 7 -1.24 -18.33 57.34
N LEU A 8 -2.02 -17.27 57.14
CA LEU A 8 -1.89 -16.40 55.97
C LEU A 8 -0.73 -15.39 56.06
N LEU A 9 -0.22 -15.13 57.27
CA LEU A 9 0.97 -14.28 57.46
C LEU A 9 2.29 -15.06 57.40
N PHE A 10 2.27 -16.38 57.58
CA PHE A 10 3.47 -17.21 57.43
C PHE A 10 3.74 -17.65 55.99
N LEU A 11 2.72 -17.73 55.13
CA LEU A 11 2.91 -18.08 53.71
C LEU A 11 3.49 -16.92 52.88
N SER A 12 3.51 -15.69 53.39
CA SER A 12 4.00 -14.50 52.69
C SER A 12 5.49 -14.20 52.95
N PHE A 13 6.17 -14.97 53.81
CA PHE A 13 7.60 -14.77 54.11
C PHE A 13 8.56 -15.79 53.47
N VAL A 14 8.07 -16.80 52.75
CA VAL A 14 8.93 -17.86 52.16
C VAL A 14 9.17 -17.68 50.64
N VAL A 15 8.73 -16.57 50.04
CA VAL A 15 9.00 -16.27 48.60
C VAL A 15 9.91 -15.05 48.43
N SER A 16 10.69 -14.71 49.46
CA SER A 16 11.67 -13.61 49.42
C SER A 16 13.09 -14.06 49.72
N VAL A 17 13.55 -15.20 49.20
CA VAL A 17 15.00 -15.49 49.10
C VAL A 17 15.24 -16.44 47.93
N HIS A 18 15.45 -15.91 46.72
CA HIS A 18 16.25 -16.53 45.63
C HIS A 18 16.65 -15.41 44.65
N ALA A 19 17.25 -14.35 45.19
CA ALA A 19 18.17 -13.52 44.43
C ALA A 19 19.57 -14.01 44.80
N LEU A 20 20.28 -14.59 43.83
CA LEU A 20 21.74 -14.59 43.62
C LEU A 20 22.12 -15.83 42.78
N ALA A 21 22.98 -15.58 41.79
CA ALA A 21 23.71 -16.55 40.96
C ALA A 21 23.01 -17.07 39.68
N THR A 22 22.90 -16.21 38.66
CA THR A 22 23.10 -16.65 37.27
C THR A 22 24.40 -16.02 36.72
N PRO A 23 25.38 -16.82 36.28
CA PRO A 23 26.60 -16.28 35.69
C PRO A 23 26.31 -15.76 34.28
N HIS A 24 26.74 -14.52 34.02
CA HIS A 24 26.82 -13.96 32.67
C HIS A 24 27.86 -14.75 31.85
N VAL A 25 27.41 -15.72 31.08
CA VAL A 25 28.22 -16.29 29.99
C VAL A 25 28.21 -15.26 28.86
N HIS A 26 29.31 -14.50 28.80
CA HIS A 26 29.66 -13.63 27.70
C HIS A 26 29.86 -14.49 26.44
N ARG A 27 28.81 -14.66 25.63
CA ARG A 27 28.95 -15.29 24.31
C ARG A 27 29.36 -14.21 23.32
N ALA A 28 30.66 -14.00 23.22
CA ALA A 28 31.26 -13.28 22.10
C ALA A 28 30.93 -14.03 20.81
N ILE A 29 29.91 -13.56 20.09
CA ILE A 29 29.63 -14.02 18.73
C ILE A 29 30.68 -13.35 17.84
N HIS A 30 31.82 -14.01 17.70
CA HIS A 30 32.68 -13.78 16.55
C HIS A 30 31.86 -14.08 15.29
N HIS A 31 31.56 -13.04 14.51
CA HIS A 31 31.14 -13.18 13.12
C HIS A 31 32.30 -13.77 12.32
N ARG A 32 32.48 -15.09 12.40
CA ARG A 32 33.34 -15.82 11.48
C ARG A 32 32.54 -16.00 10.20
N ALA A 33 32.90 -15.22 9.19
CA ALA A 33 32.44 -15.36 7.82
C ALA A 33 32.64 -16.83 7.37
N LEU A 34 31.55 -17.58 7.24
CA LEU A 34 31.50 -18.80 6.45
C LEU A 34 31.12 -18.43 5.02
N ALA A 35 32.05 -17.76 4.34
CA ALA A 35 32.07 -17.73 2.88
C ALA A 35 32.95 -18.90 2.43
N ALA A 36 32.37 -20.10 2.30
CA ALA A 36 32.99 -21.18 1.51
C ALA A 36 32.00 -22.31 1.25
N ARG A 37 31.86 -22.63 -0.04
CA ARG A 37 31.36 -23.90 -0.62
C ARG A 37 29.85 -24.07 -0.69
N VAL A 38 29.22 -23.26 -1.54
CA VAL A 38 28.18 -23.80 -2.43
C VAL A 38 28.91 -24.71 -3.44
N PRO A 39 28.59 -26.01 -3.53
CA PRO A 39 29.06 -26.82 -4.65
C PRO A 39 28.47 -26.25 -5.93
N SER A 40 29.31 -25.91 -6.90
CA SER A 40 28.87 -25.62 -8.26
C SER A 40 28.05 -26.81 -8.76
N PRO A 41 26.83 -26.63 -9.31
CA PRO A 41 26.11 -27.73 -9.91
C PRO A 41 26.95 -28.29 -11.06
N ALA A 42 27.26 -29.58 -10.99
CA ALA A 42 27.95 -30.27 -12.07
C ALA A 42 27.17 -30.06 -13.39
N PRO A 43 27.85 -29.86 -14.54
CA PRO A 43 27.18 -29.81 -15.82
C PRO A 43 26.42 -31.12 -16.01
N VAL A 44 25.09 -31.03 -16.15
CA VAL A 44 24.29 -32.16 -16.60
C VAL A 44 24.59 -32.33 -18.08
N ASP A 45 25.39 -33.34 -18.43
CA ASP A 45 25.58 -33.77 -19.80
C ASP A 45 24.23 -34.27 -20.34
N ILE A 46 23.50 -33.39 -21.02
CA ILE A 46 22.32 -33.77 -21.80
C ILE A 46 22.84 -34.40 -23.09
N PRO A 47 22.60 -35.70 -23.36
CA PRO A 47 22.95 -36.29 -24.64
C PRO A 47 22.12 -35.62 -25.74
N ALA A 48 22.80 -35.00 -26.71
CA ALA A 48 22.18 -34.46 -27.90
C ALA A 48 21.48 -35.60 -28.66
N THR A 49 20.15 -35.62 -28.60
CA THR A 49 19.37 -36.52 -29.45
C THR A 49 19.49 -36.07 -30.91
N PRO A 50 19.71 -36.99 -31.87
CA PRO A 50 19.85 -36.60 -33.27
C PRO A 50 18.51 -36.08 -33.80
N VAL A 51 18.47 -34.80 -34.16
CA VAL A 51 17.35 -34.23 -34.93
C VAL A 51 17.37 -34.90 -36.31
N LYS A 52 16.46 -35.85 -36.53
CA LYS A 52 16.21 -36.42 -37.86
C LYS A 52 15.71 -35.32 -38.78
N ARG A 53 16.60 -34.81 -39.63
CA ARG A 53 16.33 -33.89 -40.73
C ARG A 53 15.33 -34.56 -41.68
N ARG A 54 14.04 -34.21 -41.60
CA ARG A 54 13.05 -34.69 -42.56
C ARG A 54 13.38 -34.11 -43.94
N GLN A 55 13.65 -35.02 -44.88
CA GLN A 55 13.84 -34.69 -46.29
C GLN A 55 12.57 -34.06 -46.85
N ASN A 56 12.77 -32.93 -47.53
CA ASN A 56 11.75 -32.20 -48.26
C ASN A 56 11.22 -33.08 -49.38
N GLY A 57 9.95 -33.45 -49.32
CA GLY A 57 9.33 -34.31 -50.31
C GLY A 57 7.81 -34.30 -50.20
N LYS A 58 7.19 -33.45 -51.02
CA LYS A 58 5.77 -33.48 -51.43
C LYS A 58 4.76 -32.79 -50.49
N ARG A 59 4.63 -31.49 -50.75
CA ARG A 59 3.43 -30.62 -50.77
C ARG A 59 2.08 -31.32 -50.50
N CYS A 60 1.45 -31.01 -49.36
CA CYS A 60 0.00 -31.17 -49.17
C CYS A 60 -0.67 -29.78 -49.11
N ARG A 61 -1.78 -29.68 -49.85
CA ARG A 61 -2.50 -28.45 -50.25
C ARG A 61 -3.34 -27.85 -49.10
N PRO A 62 -3.55 -26.52 -49.05
CA PRO A 62 -4.67 -25.95 -48.33
C PRO A 62 -5.98 -26.24 -49.08
N ARG A 63 -7.02 -26.63 -48.34
CA ARG A 63 -8.37 -26.84 -48.86
C ARG A 63 -9.04 -25.47 -49.06
N SER A 64 -9.33 -25.14 -50.32
CA SER A 64 -10.27 -24.09 -50.66
C SER A 64 -11.69 -24.50 -50.26
N SER A 65 -12.40 -23.61 -49.59
CA SER A 65 -13.82 -23.39 -49.87
C SER A 65 -13.91 -22.01 -50.52
N ALA A 66 -14.39 -22.02 -51.76
CA ALA A 66 -14.57 -20.86 -52.61
C ALA A 66 -15.82 -20.07 -52.21
N VAL A 67 -15.77 -18.73 -52.32
CA VAL A 67 -16.81 -17.96 -53.01
C VAL A 67 -16.12 -16.84 -53.82
N THR A 68 -16.11 -17.09 -55.12
CA THR A 68 -16.11 -16.19 -56.29
C THR A 68 -16.72 -14.80 -56.00
N SER A 69 -16.10 -13.67 -56.35
CA SER A 69 -16.10 -13.14 -57.73
C SER A 69 -15.02 -12.08 -58.00
N SER A 70 -14.74 -11.96 -59.31
CA SER A 70 -13.63 -11.36 -60.04
C SER A 70 -13.41 -9.83 -59.95
N PRO A 71 -12.29 -9.33 -60.52
CA PRO A 71 -11.71 -8.01 -60.27
C PRO A 71 -12.00 -6.99 -61.38
N GLU A 72 -11.79 -5.72 -61.08
CA GLU A 72 -11.40 -4.76 -62.11
C GLU A 72 -10.20 -3.90 -61.66
N THR A 73 -9.19 -3.98 -62.53
CA THR A 73 -7.95 -3.23 -62.66
C THR A 73 -8.17 -1.72 -62.52
N THR A 74 -7.19 -0.99 -61.99
CA THR A 74 -6.42 0.06 -62.73
C THR A 74 -5.55 0.90 -61.78
N LYS A 75 -4.24 0.66 -61.91
CA LYS A 75 -3.13 1.64 -62.00
C LYS A 75 -3.10 2.85 -61.04
N ALA A 76 -2.03 2.88 -60.26
CA ALA A 76 -1.51 4.06 -59.57
C ALA A 76 -1.22 5.23 -60.53
N PRO A 77 -1.30 6.47 -60.00
CA PRO A 77 -0.26 7.43 -60.27
C PRO A 77 0.33 8.04 -58.99
N SER A 78 1.65 8.14 -59.02
CA SER A 78 2.48 9.11 -58.32
C SER A 78 1.86 10.51 -58.33
N TYR A 79 1.75 11.16 -57.17
CA TYR A 79 1.88 12.62 -57.10
C TYR A 79 2.46 13.06 -55.76
N ALA A 80 3.40 13.99 -55.87
CA ALA A 80 4.15 14.62 -54.81
C ALA A 80 3.27 15.53 -53.92
N ALA A 81 3.83 15.86 -52.76
CA ALA A 81 3.28 16.70 -51.70
C ALA A 81 2.61 18.00 -52.16
N PRO A 82 1.66 18.49 -51.35
CA PRO A 82 1.90 19.81 -50.75
C PRO A 82 1.59 19.86 -49.25
N ARG A 83 2.43 20.65 -48.58
CA ARG A 83 2.27 21.17 -47.22
C ARG A 83 0.98 22.01 -47.10
N PRO A 84 0.13 21.80 -46.08
CA PRO A 84 -0.81 22.82 -45.67
C PRO A 84 -0.13 23.73 -44.63
N THR A 85 0.01 25.00 -45.01
CA THR A 85 0.24 26.11 -44.07
C THR A 85 -1.12 26.73 -43.84
N THR A 86 -1.69 26.58 -42.65
CA THR A 86 -2.84 27.39 -42.23
C THR A 86 -2.85 27.53 -40.72
N THR A 87 -2.46 28.72 -40.30
CA THR A 87 -2.76 29.39 -39.04
C THR A 87 -4.27 29.33 -38.76
N HIS A 88 -4.66 28.82 -37.60
CA HIS A 88 -5.95 29.12 -36.98
C HIS A 88 -5.76 29.31 -35.47
N GLU A 89 -5.43 30.57 -35.16
CA GLU A 89 -6.01 31.41 -34.12
C GLU A 89 -6.87 30.74 -33.04
N ALA A 90 -6.42 30.91 -31.79
CA ALA A 90 -7.15 30.58 -30.57
C ALA A 90 -8.39 31.48 -30.40
N PRO A 91 -9.57 30.93 -30.09
CA PRO A 91 -10.67 31.74 -29.60
C PRO A 91 -10.46 32.03 -28.10
N SER A 92 -10.10 33.28 -27.81
CA SER A 92 -10.24 33.91 -26.50
C SER A 92 -11.72 34.14 -26.19
N PRO A 93 -12.27 33.71 -25.04
CA PRO A 93 -13.54 34.25 -24.56
C PRO A 93 -13.29 35.58 -23.84
N THR A 94 -13.52 36.68 -24.55
CA THR A 94 -13.78 37.99 -23.95
C THR A 94 -15.25 38.04 -23.56
N THR A 95 -15.56 37.90 -22.28
CA THR A 95 -16.83 38.35 -21.70
C THR A 95 -16.56 39.50 -20.73
N THR A 96 -16.72 40.71 -21.28
CA THR A 96 -16.89 41.94 -20.52
C THR A 96 -18.39 42.10 -20.23
N HIS A 97 -18.85 41.81 -19.01
CA HIS A 97 -20.10 42.40 -18.51
C HIS A 97 -20.04 42.62 -16.98
N LYS A 98 -19.74 43.87 -16.65
CA LYS A 98 -20.42 44.75 -15.69
C LYS A 98 -20.53 44.30 -14.23
N ALA A 99 -19.70 44.95 -13.42
CA ALA A 99 -19.88 45.13 -11.99
C ALA A 99 -21.24 45.76 -11.63
N PRO A 100 -21.86 45.27 -10.54
CA PRO A 100 -22.59 46.10 -9.59
C PRO A 100 -21.86 46.17 -8.24
N SER A 101 -21.70 47.43 -7.80
CA SER A 101 -21.53 48.05 -6.47
C SER A 101 -21.63 47.25 -5.15
N PRO A 102 -21.14 47.84 -4.04
CA PRO A 102 -20.44 47.15 -2.97
C PRO A 102 -21.35 46.51 -1.92
N THR A 103 -21.03 45.30 -1.52
CA THR A 103 -21.59 44.70 -0.30
C THR A 103 -20.77 45.16 0.90
N THR A 104 -21.36 46.13 1.60
CA THR A 104 -21.24 46.43 3.03
C THR A 104 -20.15 45.69 3.80
N THR A 105 -19.12 46.45 4.14
CA THR A 105 -18.22 46.29 5.28
C THR A 105 -18.99 45.87 6.54
N HIS A 106 -18.94 44.59 6.90
CA HIS A 106 -19.26 44.17 8.26
C HIS A 106 -18.09 44.55 9.17
N LYS A 107 -18.30 45.65 9.88
CA LYS A 107 -17.58 46.09 11.08
C LYS A 107 -17.15 44.87 11.94
N PRO A 108 -15.87 44.77 12.35
CA PRO A 108 -15.49 43.77 13.33
C PRO A 108 -16.23 44.05 14.65
N SER A 109 -17.03 43.08 15.08
CA SER A 109 -17.59 43.06 16.42
C SER A 109 -16.45 42.76 17.39
N PRO A 110 -16.26 43.55 18.46
CA PRO A 110 -15.34 43.18 19.52
C PRO A 110 -15.99 42.04 20.31
N THR A 111 -15.64 40.80 19.97
CA THR A 111 -15.96 39.66 20.83
C THR A 111 -15.01 39.74 22.02
N THR A 112 -15.58 40.18 23.14
CA THR A 112 -15.01 40.10 24.49
C THR A 112 -14.42 38.71 24.71
N SER A 113 -13.08 38.63 24.64
CA SER A 113 -12.31 37.47 25.06
C SER A 113 -12.51 37.31 26.56
N LYS A 114 -13.39 36.38 26.94
CA LYS A 114 -13.46 35.90 28.31
C LYS A 114 -12.38 34.83 28.45
N GLU A 115 -11.26 35.27 29.01
CA GLU A 115 -10.14 34.47 29.48
C GLU A 115 -10.66 33.24 30.24
N ALA A 116 -10.43 32.06 29.67
CA ALA A 116 -10.67 30.79 30.32
C ALA A 116 -9.50 30.54 31.30
N PRO A 117 -9.78 30.09 32.54
CA PRO A 117 -8.73 29.85 33.53
C PRO A 117 -7.76 28.75 33.05
N PRO A 118 -6.48 28.80 33.48
CA PRO A 118 -5.45 27.87 33.03
C PRO A 118 -5.82 26.43 33.40
N ALA A 119 -6.02 25.60 32.37
CA ALA A 119 -6.18 24.17 32.53
C ALA A 119 -4.87 23.59 33.10
N THR A 120 -4.97 23.06 34.31
CA THR A 120 -3.92 22.32 34.99
C THR A 120 -3.51 21.12 34.13
N THR A 121 -2.25 21.11 33.70
CA THR A 121 -1.61 20.03 32.94
C THR A 121 -1.53 18.75 33.77
N LYS A 122 -2.59 17.95 33.76
CA LYS A 122 -2.46 16.53 34.10
C LYS A 122 -1.83 15.80 32.91
N LYS A 123 -0.60 15.32 33.12
CA LYS A 123 0.07 14.30 32.30
C LYS A 123 -0.96 13.20 31.95
N PRO A 124 -1.20 12.87 30.67
CA PRO A 124 -2.12 11.80 30.31
C PRO A 124 -1.66 10.50 30.96
N SER A 125 -2.54 9.87 31.73
CA SER A 125 -2.35 8.50 32.21
C SER A 125 -2.21 7.57 30.99
N PRO A 126 -1.33 6.56 31.03
CA PRO A 126 -1.22 5.61 29.94
C PRO A 126 -2.58 4.90 29.74
N PRO A 127 -3.05 4.71 28.50
CA PRO A 127 -4.26 3.95 28.24
C PRO A 127 -4.11 2.52 28.78
N PRO A 128 -5.22 1.86 29.15
CA PRO A 128 -5.18 0.46 29.58
C PRO A 128 -4.47 -0.36 28.51
N SER A 129 -3.56 -1.25 28.93
CA SER A 129 -2.80 -2.13 28.03
C SER A 129 -3.77 -3.07 27.31
N SER A 130 -4.25 -2.62 26.15
CA SER A 130 -4.84 -3.53 25.18
C SER A 130 -3.71 -4.43 24.68
N ASN A 131 -3.87 -5.74 24.77
CA ASN A 131 -2.94 -6.72 24.20
C ASN A 131 -2.98 -6.72 22.65
N LEU A 132 -3.36 -5.60 22.03
CA LEU A 132 -3.44 -5.45 20.59
C LEU A 132 -2.07 -5.08 20.04
N PRO A 133 -1.73 -5.57 18.83
CA PRO A 133 -0.54 -5.10 18.12
C PRO A 133 -0.53 -3.57 18.00
N SER A 134 0.66 -2.97 18.08
CA SER A 134 0.80 -1.50 18.06
C SER A 134 0.17 -0.85 16.83
N TYR A 135 0.17 -1.54 15.69
CA TYR A 135 -0.44 -1.06 14.45
C TYR A 135 -1.96 -0.99 14.46
N MET A 136 -2.63 -1.56 15.47
CA MET A 136 -4.09 -1.56 15.60
C MET A 136 -4.63 -0.39 16.42
N THR A 137 -3.77 0.38 17.09
CA THR A 137 -4.19 1.44 18.00
C THR A 137 -3.40 2.72 17.77
N GLY A 138 -4.06 3.86 17.96
CA GLY A 138 -3.42 5.16 17.77
C GLY A 138 -3.02 5.46 16.32
N THR A 139 -2.30 6.57 16.16
CA THR A 139 -1.81 7.03 14.85
C THR A 139 -0.53 6.31 14.47
N GLN A 140 -0.54 5.69 13.31
CA GLN A 140 0.62 5.09 12.69
C GLN A 140 1.35 6.11 11.82
N THR A 141 2.63 5.90 11.60
CA THR A 141 3.44 6.67 10.64
C THR A 141 4.25 5.70 9.81
N GLY A 142 4.23 5.90 8.50
CA GLY A 142 4.97 5.08 7.54
C GLY A 142 5.17 5.82 6.23
N GLU A 143 5.51 5.06 5.20
CA GLU A 143 5.61 5.56 3.84
C GLU A 143 4.31 5.31 3.05
N GLY A 144 4.11 6.11 2.00
CA GLY A 144 2.99 5.94 1.07
C GLY A 144 3.49 5.78 -0.37
N THR A 145 3.10 4.73 -1.06
CA THR A 145 3.33 4.56 -2.51
C THR A 145 2.02 4.37 -3.26
N PHE A 146 2.08 4.05 -4.54
CA PHE A 146 0.91 3.65 -5.30
C PHE A 146 1.20 2.47 -6.22
N TYR A 147 0.15 1.74 -6.59
CA TYR A 147 0.22 0.59 -7.48
C TYR A 147 -0.93 0.60 -8.50
N ALA A 148 -0.78 -0.16 -9.58
CA ALA A 148 -1.88 -0.41 -10.52
C ALA A 148 -2.83 -1.45 -9.92
N THR A 149 -4.12 -1.12 -9.86
CA THR A 149 -5.11 -1.97 -9.18
C THR A 149 -5.51 -3.20 -10.01
N GLY A 150 -6.15 -4.17 -9.35
CA GLY A 150 -6.62 -5.40 -9.96
C GLY A 150 -7.28 -6.29 -8.92
N LEU A 151 -7.10 -7.61 -9.06
CA LEU A 151 -7.50 -8.57 -8.03
C LEU A 151 -6.53 -8.51 -6.84
N GLY A 152 -7.00 -8.02 -5.70
CA GLY A 152 -6.22 -7.96 -4.46
C GLY A 152 -6.28 -9.24 -3.63
N ALA A 153 -5.41 -9.33 -2.63
CA ALA A 153 -5.33 -10.45 -1.68
C ALA A 153 -6.61 -10.70 -0.88
N CYS A 154 -7.49 -9.71 -0.77
CA CYS A 154 -8.82 -9.88 -0.18
C CYS A 154 -9.82 -10.57 -1.12
N GLY A 155 -9.43 -10.97 -2.32
CA GLY A 155 -10.31 -11.58 -3.32
C GLY A 155 -11.25 -10.58 -3.99
N ILE A 156 -11.00 -9.29 -3.84
CA ILE A 156 -11.80 -8.20 -4.40
C ILE A 156 -11.07 -7.68 -5.64
N THR A 157 -11.77 -7.56 -6.77
CA THR A 157 -11.24 -6.88 -7.95
C THR A 157 -11.58 -5.40 -7.86
N ASN A 158 -10.55 -4.57 -7.80
CA ASN A 158 -10.65 -3.13 -7.76
C ASN A 158 -10.17 -2.48 -9.05
N LYS A 159 -10.50 -1.22 -9.23
CA LYS A 159 -10.06 -0.35 -10.33
C LYS A 159 -9.34 0.87 -9.79
N ASP A 160 -8.57 1.55 -10.63
CA ASP A 160 -7.67 2.64 -10.22
C ASP A 160 -8.40 3.86 -9.66
N THR A 161 -9.72 3.93 -9.87
CA THR A 161 -10.60 4.98 -9.35
C THR A 161 -11.14 4.69 -7.94
N ASP A 162 -11.07 3.44 -7.46
CA ASP A 162 -11.52 3.09 -6.11
C ASP A 162 -10.56 3.65 -5.05
N TYR A 163 -11.08 4.12 -3.92
CA TYR A 163 -10.23 4.54 -2.79
C TYR A 163 -9.89 3.35 -1.90
N ILE A 164 -8.77 2.70 -2.25
CA ILE A 164 -8.26 1.52 -1.57
C ILE A 164 -6.76 1.66 -1.28
N ALA A 165 -6.26 0.80 -0.41
CA ALA A 165 -4.83 0.59 -0.23
C ALA A 165 -4.50 -0.87 0.05
N ALA A 166 -3.27 -1.25 -0.25
CA ALA A 166 -2.64 -2.44 0.27
C ALA A 166 -1.89 -2.10 1.57
N VAL A 167 -2.01 -2.97 2.58
CA VAL A 167 -1.19 -2.89 3.79
C VAL A 167 0.03 -3.80 3.67
N SER A 168 1.04 -3.57 4.50
CA SER A 168 2.20 -4.48 4.60
C SER A 168 1.80 -5.93 4.81
N HIS A 169 2.51 -6.82 4.13
CA HIS A 169 2.42 -8.24 4.37
C HIS A 169 2.66 -8.63 5.83
N LEU A 170 3.51 -7.90 6.55
CA LEU A 170 3.77 -8.14 7.97
C LEU A 170 2.49 -7.96 8.79
N MET A 171 1.74 -6.90 8.50
CA MET A 171 0.47 -6.61 9.16
C MET A 171 -0.63 -7.55 8.69
N PHE A 172 -0.73 -7.79 7.38
CA PHE A 172 -1.74 -8.64 6.78
C PHE A 172 -1.66 -10.06 7.36
N ASP A 173 -0.47 -10.65 7.34
CA ASP A 173 -0.28 -12.05 7.73
C ASP A 173 -0.39 -12.27 9.25
N SER A 174 -0.09 -11.24 10.06
CA SER A 174 -0.20 -11.30 11.52
C SER A 174 -1.49 -10.66 12.06
N PHE A 175 -2.45 -10.33 11.20
CA PHE A 175 -3.65 -9.63 11.63
C PHE A 175 -4.46 -10.51 12.62
N PRO A 176 -4.98 -9.96 13.73
CA PRO A 176 -5.72 -10.76 14.68
C PRO A 176 -6.89 -11.52 14.05
N ASP A 177 -7.09 -12.73 14.56
CA ASP A 177 -8.11 -13.69 14.10
C ASP A 177 -7.92 -14.19 12.65
N TYR A 178 -6.81 -13.85 11.99
CA TYR A 178 -6.43 -14.47 10.72
C TYR A 178 -5.72 -15.81 10.95
N ASN A 179 -6.23 -16.88 10.34
CA ASN A 179 -5.68 -18.23 10.47
C ASN A 179 -4.61 -18.57 9.42
N GLY A 180 -4.28 -17.65 8.51
CA GLY A 180 -3.28 -17.86 7.46
C GLY A 180 -3.71 -18.75 6.29
N ALA A 181 -4.94 -19.28 6.28
CA ALA A 181 -5.35 -20.29 5.29
C ALA A 181 -5.86 -19.70 3.97
N ASN A 182 -6.81 -18.76 4.04
CA ASN A 182 -7.37 -18.10 2.86
C ASN A 182 -7.28 -16.57 3.01
N PRO A 183 -6.43 -15.86 2.24
CA PRO A 183 -6.24 -14.43 2.38
C PRO A 183 -7.52 -13.62 2.09
N ASN A 184 -8.45 -14.16 1.29
CA ASN A 184 -9.74 -13.52 1.02
C ASN A 184 -10.62 -13.41 2.28
N HIS A 185 -10.34 -14.20 3.31
CA HIS A 185 -11.06 -14.20 4.58
C HIS A 185 -10.28 -13.51 5.71
N ASN A 186 -9.21 -12.78 5.38
CA ASN A 186 -8.46 -12.04 6.38
C ASN A 186 -9.35 -10.96 7.02
N PRO A 187 -9.48 -10.89 8.37
CA PRO A 187 -10.32 -9.90 9.03
C PRO A 187 -9.91 -8.43 8.78
N ILE A 188 -8.72 -8.19 8.23
CA ILE A 188 -8.31 -6.84 7.80
C ILE A 188 -9.04 -6.36 6.55
N CYS A 189 -9.54 -7.29 5.72
CA CYS A 189 -10.16 -6.98 4.44
C CYS A 189 -11.43 -6.15 4.62
N GLY A 190 -11.51 -5.05 3.87
CA GLY A 190 -12.62 -4.09 3.92
C GLY A 190 -12.58 -3.11 5.10
N ARG A 191 -11.67 -3.29 6.08
CA ARG A 191 -11.44 -2.28 7.13
C ARG A 191 -10.91 -1.00 6.49
N LYS A 192 -11.18 0.14 7.11
CA LYS A 192 -10.80 1.45 6.58
C LYS A 192 -9.77 2.13 7.44
N VAL A 193 -8.90 2.88 6.77
CA VAL A 193 -7.98 3.82 7.41
C VAL A 193 -8.16 5.19 6.80
N THR A 194 -8.01 6.22 7.63
CA THR A 194 -7.88 7.59 7.16
C THR A 194 -6.41 7.98 7.19
N ALA A 195 -5.84 8.19 6.01
CA ALA A 195 -4.46 8.61 5.82
C ALA A 195 -4.36 10.13 5.65
N ASN A 196 -3.30 10.73 6.17
CA ASN A 196 -2.97 12.14 6.06
C ASN A 196 -1.51 12.33 5.64
N TYR A 197 -1.29 13.26 4.72
CA TYR A 197 0.04 13.69 4.31
C TYR A 197 0.02 15.19 4.01
N LYS A 198 0.87 15.96 4.69
CA LYS A 198 1.02 17.41 4.52
C LYS A 198 -0.32 18.18 4.51
N GLY A 199 -1.25 17.81 5.39
CA GLY A 199 -2.54 18.48 5.54
C GLY A 199 -3.64 18.01 4.58
N LYS A 200 -3.34 17.11 3.64
CA LYS A 200 -4.34 16.43 2.80
C LYS A 200 -4.69 15.07 3.39
N SER A 201 -5.95 14.65 3.25
CA SER A 201 -6.42 13.36 3.78
C SER A 201 -7.22 12.56 2.76
N VAL A 202 -7.17 11.24 2.87
CA VAL A 202 -7.99 10.30 2.12
C VAL A 202 -8.36 9.11 3.01
N THR A 203 -9.61 8.67 2.94
CA THR A 203 -10.06 7.43 3.58
C THR A 203 -10.08 6.32 2.55
N VAL A 204 -9.44 5.19 2.87
CA VAL A 204 -9.29 4.06 1.96
C VAL A 204 -9.70 2.76 2.63
N ALA A 205 -10.29 1.85 1.87
CA ALA A 205 -10.51 0.47 2.31
C ALA A 205 -9.25 -0.38 2.06
N ILE A 206 -8.91 -1.25 3.01
CA ILE A 206 -7.83 -2.21 2.85
C ILE A 206 -8.35 -3.41 2.05
N THR A 207 -7.86 -3.59 0.83
CA THR A 207 -8.31 -4.67 -0.07
C THR A 207 -7.17 -5.53 -0.60
N ASP A 208 -5.93 -5.20 -0.25
CA ASP A 208 -4.76 -5.91 -0.78
C ASP A 208 -3.59 -5.98 0.20
N ARG A 209 -2.57 -6.75 -0.16
CA ARG A 209 -1.37 -7.07 0.61
C ARG A 209 -0.12 -6.68 -0.17
N CYS A 210 0.63 -5.73 0.36
CA CYS A 210 1.91 -5.27 -0.20
C CYS A 210 3.08 -6.09 0.35
N THR A 211 3.73 -6.88 -0.51
CA THR A 211 4.89 -7.73 -0.16
C THR A 211 6.19 -6.95 0.08
N GLY A 212 6.28 -5.71 -0.39
CA GLY A 212 7.48 -4.88 -0.26
C GLY A 212 7.39 -3.77 0.81
N CYS A 213 6.26 -3.69 1.52
CA CYS A 213 5.96 -2.59 2.43
C CYS A 213 6.43 -2.87 3.86
N ALA A 214 7.03 -1.90 4.53
CA ALA A 214 7.28 -1.96 5.97
C ALA A 214 5.96 -1.93 6.74
N ILE A 215 5.97 -2.37 8.01
CA ILE A 215 4.75 -2.74 8.76
C ILE A 215 3.65 -1.67 8.78
N THR A 216 3.99 -0.38 8.74
CA THR A 216 3.03 0.75 8.74
C THR A 216 2.92 1.48 7.41
N ASP A 217 3.56 1.00 6.35
CA ASP A 217 3.46 1.59 5.01
C ASP A 217 2.11 1.23 4.36
N LEU A 218 1.63 2.14 3.51
CA LEU A 218 0.41 1.97 2.71
C LEU A 218 0.75 2.11 1.23
N ASP A 219 0.26 1.18 0.41
CA ASP A 219 0.36 1.27 -1.04
C ASP A 219 -1.02 1.60 -1.62
N PHE A 220 -1.21 2.84 -2.07
CA PHE A 220 -2.53 3.38 -2.41
C PHE A 220 -2.93 3.05 -3.85
N SER A 221 -4.23 3.02 -4.13
CA SER A 221 -4.69 3.14 -5.52
C SER A 221 -4.30 4.50 -6.12
N PRO A 222 -4.25 4.64 -7.46
CA PRO A 222 -3.89 5.90 -8.10
C PRO A 222 -4.80 7.06 -7.67
N SER A 223 -6.12 6.85 -7.63
CA SER A 223 -7.05 7.91 -7.21
C SER A 223 -6.85 8.33 -5.74
N ALA A 224 -6.55 7.38 -4.83
CA ALA A 224 -6.31 7.70 -3.43
C ALA A 224 -4.98 8.43 -3.24
N PHE A 225 -3.92 8.00 -3.92
CA PHE A 225 -2.62 8.67 -3.86
C PHE A 225 -2.72 10.13 -4.34
N ASN A 226 -3.47 10.36 -5.43
CA ASN A 226 -3.66 11.69 -6.01
C ASN A 226 -4.38 12.67 -5.07
N GLN A 227 -5.14 12.17 -4.09
CA GLN A 227 -5.70 13.02 -3.02
C GLN A 227 -4.64 13.51 -2.04
N LEU A 228 -3.54 12.78 -1.88
CA LEU A 228 -2.46 13.10 -0.96
C LEU A 228 -1.33 13.87 -1.63
N ALA A 229 -0.94 13.50 -2.84
CA ALA A 229 0.23 14.04 -3.52
C ALA A 229 0.21 13.82 -5.03
N ASP A 230 1.08 14.56 -5.74
CA ASP A 230 1.35 14.32 -7.15
C ASP A 230 2.20 13.06 -7.35
N PHE A 231 1.89 12.27 -8.40
CA PHE A 231 2.57 11.01 -8.73
C PHE A 231 4.08 11.15 -8.95
N SER A 232 4.57 12.33 -9.36
CA SER A 232 6.00 12.60 -9.54
C SER A 232 6.83 12.43 -8.28
N LEU A 233 6.20 12.49 -7.08
CA LEU A 233 6.89 12.19 -5.83
C LEU A 233 7.22 10.71 -5.67
N GLY A 234 6.43 9.81 -6.27
CA GLY A 234 6.61 8.36 -6.21
C GLY A 234 6.31 7.74 -4.84
N ARG A 235 7.00 8.23 -3.80
CA ARG A 235 6.97 7.74 -2.43
C ARG A 235 6.87 8.91 -1.45
N LEU A 236 5.89 8.83 -0.56
CA LEU A 236 5.59 9.83 0.45
C LEU A 236 6.22 9.39 1.78
N GLN A 237 7.06 10.24 2.35
CA GLN A 237 7.70 9.98 3.64
C GLN A 237 6.87 10.58 4.77
N GLY A 238 6.54 9.79 5.79
CA GLY A 238 5.80 10.27 6.97
C GLY A 238 4.30 10.44 6.73
N VAL A 239 3.69 9.54 5.95
CA VAL A 239 2.23 9.40 5.89
C VAL A 239 1.74 8.95 7.25
N LYS A 240 0.76 9.66 7.80
CA LYS A 240 0.13 9.33 9.08
C LYS A 240 -1.24 8.74 8.83
N TRP A 241 -1.61 7.67 9.54
CA TRP A 241 -2.94 7.10 9.37
C TRP A 241 -3.47 6.49 10.66
N THR A 242 -4.79 6.37 10.74
CA THR A 242 -5.51 5.73 11.85
C THR A 242 -6.57 4.80 11.29
N TRP A 243 -6.87 3.71 12.01
CA TRP A 243 -8.08 2.93 11.76
C TRP A 243 -9.32 3.77 12.03
N ASP A 244 -10.34 3.61 11.20
CA ASP A 244 -11.68 4.17 11.40
C ASP A 244 -12.53 3.35 12.38
#